data_AF-A0A6L8K7U2-F1
#
_entry.id   AF-A0A6L8K7U2-F1
#
_cell.length_a   1.000
_cell.length_b   1.000
_cell.length_c   1.000
_cell.angle_alpha   90.00
_cell.angle_beta   90.00
_cell.angle_gamma   90.00
#
_symmetry.space_group_name_H-M   'P 1'
#
loop_
_entity.id
_entity.type
_entity.pdbx_description
1 polymer ?
#
loop_
_entity_poly.entity_id
_entity_poly.type
_entity_poly.pdbx_seq_one_letter_code
_entity_poly.pdbx_strand_id
1 'polypeptide(L)'
;METAEFAAYLSAAASVTGAVIVFFGAKFNRERTEKFSSTLHVMNEDTQERITGMKTELDRLTHVQNANFTKRAEVLAEVYERFSSILVITESYVVPQFIHSETKDGETILRATKEFEDLYRYCMCKSIYFSDRSQIMTALGELQGSLNHLLNIGDPRAVGVWQAQAEIVRLQITPSLYKIRKEIREELNLVQLEP
;
A
#
# COMPACT_ATOMS: atom_id res chain seq x y z
N MET A 1 -24.80 79.70 54.75
CA MET A 1 -25.81 78.81 54.13
C MET A 1 -25.47 78.47 52.68
N GLU A 2 -24.85 79.37 51.92
CA GLU A 2 -24.44 79.14 50.50
C GLU A 2 -23.43 78.00 50.26
N THR A 3 -22.54 77.70 51.21
CA THR A 3 -21.49 76.69 51.00
C THR A 3 -22.01 75.25 51.03
N ALA A 4 -23.11 74.99 51.73
CA ALA A 4 -23.72 73.65 51.83
C ALA A 4 -24.50 73.27 50.57
N GLU A 5 -25.21 74.23 49.96
CA GLU A 5 -25.93 74.00 48.70
C GLU A 5 -24.95 73.82 47.53
N PHE A 6 -23.88 74.62 47.46
CA PHE A 6 -22.86 74.46 46.43
C PHE A 6 -22.15 73.10 46.51
N ALA A 7 -21.83 72.62 47.72
CA ALA A 7 -21.27 71.28 47.93
C ALA A 7 -22.25 70.17 47.52
N ALA A 8 -23.55 70.34 47.77
CA ALA A 8 -24.58 69.39 47.34
C ALA A 8 -24.72 69.33 45.81
N TYR A 9 -24.68 70.46 45.11
CA TYR A 9 -24.68 70.50 43.64
C TYR A 9 -23.42 69.87 43.05
N LEU A 10 -22.25 70.13 43.63
CA LEU A 10 -21.00 69.53 43.18
C LEU A 10 -21.00 68.00 43.36
N SER A 11 -21.51 67.52 44.49
CA SER A 11 -21.67 66.10 44.78
C SER A 11 -22.70 65.43 43.84
N ALA A 12 -23.82 66.09 43.57
CA ALA A 12 -24.82 65.61 42.63
C ALA A 12 -24.26 65.53 41.21
N ALA A 13 -23.57 66.57 40.74
CA ALA A 13 -22.91 66.61 39.43
C ALA A 13 -21.82 65.53 39.30
N ALA A 14 -21.03 65.32 40.35
CA ALA A 14 -20.02 64.25 40.38
C ALA A 14 -20.66 62.85 40.34
N SER A 15 -21.78 62.64 41.03
CA SER A 15 -22.50 61.36 41.04
C SER A 15 -23.12 61.02 39.68
N VAL A 16 -23.72 62.02 39.01
CA VAL A 16 -24.29 61.87 37.67
C VAL A 16 -23.18 61.59 36.64
N THR A 17 -22.07 62.31 36.73
CA THR A 17 -20.90 62.09 35.86
C THR A 17 -20.31 60.69 36.07
N GLY A 18 -20.17 60.26 37.33
CA GLY A 18 -19.70 58.92 37.66
C GLY A 18 -20.64 57.83 37.13
N ALA A 19 -21.95 58.00 37.29
CA ALA A 19 -22.95 57.05 36.79
C ALA A 19 -22.92 56.94 35.25
N VAL A 20 -22.74 58.06 34.54
CA VAL A 20 -22.60 58.08 33.07
C VAL A 20 -21.33 57.34 32.64
N ILE A 21 -20.18 57.60 33.26
CA ILE A 21 -18.91 56.93 32.94
C ILE A 21 -19.02 55.42 33.17
N VAL A 22 -19.62 54.99 34.29
CA VAL A 22 -19.84 53.57 34.60
C VAL A 22 -20.80 52.93 33.60
N PHE A 23 -21.90 53.60 33.24
CA PHE A 23 -22.87 53.06 32.30
C PHE A 23 -22.30 52.91 30.88
N PHE A 24 -21.59 53.93 30.38
CA PHE A 24 -20.94 53.86 29.08
C PHE A 24 -19.76 52.88 29.07
N GLY A 25 -18.97 52.83 30.14
CA GLY A 25 -17.90 51.84 30.31
C GLY A 25 -18.42 50.40 30.33
N ALA A 26 -19.53 50.15 31.03
CA ALA A 26 -20.20 48.85 31.07
C ALA A 26 -20.78 48.46 29.70
N LYS A 27 -21.44 49.40 29.00
CA LYS A 27 -22.00 49.17 27.66
C LYS A 27 -20.90 48.88 26.63
N PHE A 28 -19.83 49.66 26.62
CA PHE A 28 -18.70 49.47 25.71
C PHE A 28 -17.97 48.16 25.96
N ASN A 29 -17.73 47.80 27.23
CA ASN A 29 -17.15 46.51 27.58
C ASN A 29 -18.05 45.35 27.17
N ARG A 30 -19.37 45.46 27.36
CA ARG A 30 -20.33 44.45 26.94
C ARG A 30 -20.31 44.23 25.42
N GLU A 31 -20.38 45.30 24.63
CA GLU A 31 -20.33 45.20 23.15
C GLU A 31 -18.99 44.62 22.66
N ARG A 32 -17.88 44.95 23.33
CA ARG A 32 -16.56 44.39 23.01
C ARG A 32 -16.47 42.90 23.35
N THR A 33 -16.99 42.49 24.50
CA THR A 33 -17.02 41.08 24.92
C THR A 33 -17.95 40.26 24.02
N GLU A 34 -19.11 40.80 23.61
CA GLU A 34 -20.03 40.13 22.69
C GLU A 34 -19.39 39.92 21.32
N LYS A 35 -18.74 40.94 20.75
CA LYS A 35 -18.02 40.82 19.46
C LYS A 35 -16.82 39.86 19.54
N PHE A 36 -16.10 39.87 20.66
CA PHE A 36 -15.00 38.94 20.86
C PHE A 36 -15.49 37.50 21.01
N SER A 37 -16.57 37.29 21.77
CA SER A 37 -17.22 35.98 21.93
C SER A 37 -17.76 35.46 20.59
N SER A 38 -18.40 36.29 19.78
CA SER A 38 -18.90 35.88 18.46
C SER A 38 -17.76 35.53 17.50
N THR A 39 -16.66 36.30 17.53
CA THR A 39 -15.47 36.02 16.71
C THR A 39 -14.81 34.71 17.12
N LEU A 40 -14.69 34.45 18.43
CA LEU A 40 -14.17 33.18 18.94
C LEU A 40 -15.07 32.00 18.56
N HIS A 41 -16.40 32.15 18.60
CA HIS A 41 -17.31 31.10 18.16
C HIS A 41 -17.12 30.76 16.69
N VAL A 42 -17.09 31.77 15.80
CA VAL A 42 -16.87 31.55 14.37
C VAL A 42 -15.50 30.94 14.09
N MET A 43 -14.45 31.39 14.79
CA MET A 43 -13.12 30.78 14.67
C MET A 43 -13.12 29.32 15.14
N ASN A 44 -13.81 29.01 16.24
CA ASN A 44 -13.88 27.66 16.77
C ASN A 44 -14.67 26.72 15.83
N GLU A 45 -15.76 27.23 15.23
CA GLU A 45 -16.53 26.52 14.21
C GLU A 45 -15.71 26.26 12.95
N ASP A 46 -14.99 27.26 12.41
CA ASP A 46 -14.10 27.09 11.25
C ASP A 46 -12.95 26.10 11.57
N THR A 47 -12.36 26.16 12.76
CA THR A 47 -11.34 25.17 13.15
C THR A 47 -11.93 23.76 13.29
N GLN A 48 -13.14 23.65 13.86
CA GLN A 48 -13.82 22.36 14.02
C GLN A 48 -14.18 21.75 12.65
N GLU A 49 -14.66 22.58 11.72
CA GLU A 49 -14.99 22.19 10.36
C GLU A 49 -13.74 21.71 9.61
N ARG A 50 -12.62 22.44 9.70
CA ARG A 50 -11.34 22.03 9.11
C ARG A 50 -10.80 20.73 9.69
N ILE A 51 -10.84 20.56 11.01
CA ILE A 51 -10.41 19.32 11.68
C ILE A 51 -11.28 18.15 11.21
N THR A 52 -12.58 18.36 11.11
CA THR A 52 -13.52 17.34 10.62
C THR A 52 -13.22 16.98 9.16
N GLY A 53 -12.99 17.98 8.31
CA GLY A 53 -12.59 17.78 6.91
C GLY A 53 -11.28 17.00 6.78
N MET A 54 -10.25 17.34 7.56
CA MET A 54 -8.99 16.60 7.58
C MET A 54 -9.17 15.16 8.03
N LYS A 55 -10.00 14.92 9.06
CA LYS A 55 -10.30 13.56 9.54
C LYS A 55 -11.00 12.75 8.45
N THR A 56 -11.98 13.32 7.76
CA THR A 56 -12.68 12.62 6.67
C THR A 56 -11.75 12.28 5.51
N GLU A 57 -10.83 13.18 5.14
CA GLU A 57 -9.86 12.88 4.08
C GLU A 57 -8.84 11.83 4.54
N LEU A 58 -8.41 11.87 5.80
CA LEU A 58 -7.53 10.84 6.37
C LEU A 58 -8.22 9.47 6.37
N ASP A 59 -9.48 9.39 6.78
CA ASP A 59 -10.27 8.16 6.76
C ASP A 59 -10.42 7.63 5.32
N ARG A 60 -10.67 8.54 4.36
CA ARG A 60 -10.74 8.19 2.93
C ARG A 60 -9.41 7.65 2.41
N LEU A 61 -8.30 8.33 2.71
CA LEU A 61 -6.95 7.90 2.33
C LEU A 61 -6.61 6.55 2.94
N THR A 62 -6.93 6.35 4.23
CA THR A 62 -6.72 5.08 4.93
C THR A 62 -7.52 3.95 4.27
N HIS A 63 -8.79 4.18 3.94
CA HIS A 63 -9.61 3.18 3.26
C HIS A 63 -9.06 2.81 1.88
N VAL A 64 -8.69 3.80 1.07
CA VAL A 64 -8.09 3.57 -0.26
C VAL A 64 -6.76 2.81 -0.13
N GLN A 65 -5.93 3.18 0.82
CA GLN A 65 -4.66 2.53 1.08
C GLN A 65 -4.85 1.05 1.48
N ASN A 66 -5.80 0.74 2.37
CA ASN A 66 -6.12 -0.63 2.77
C ASN A 66 -6.66 -1.47 1.60
N ALA A 67 -7.51 -0.89 0.75
CA ALA A 67 -8.00 -1.55 -0.45
C ALA A 67 -6.85 -1.87 -1.43
N ASN A 68 -5.93 -0.93 -1.63
CA ASN A 68 -4.75 -1.14 -2.47
C ASN A 68 -3.82 -2.22 -1.92
N PHE A 69 -3.58 -2.23 -0.60
CA PHE A 69 -2.80 -3.29 0.05
C PHE A 69 -3.45 -4.66 -0.10
N THR A 70 -4.77 -4.75 0.12
CA THR A 70 -5.52 -6.00 -0.06
C THR A 70 -5.38 -6.50 -1.49
N LYS A 71 -5.56 -5.61 -2.47
CA LYS A 71 -5.46 -5.99 -3.88
C LYS A 71 -4.06 -6.42 -4.28
N ARG A 72 -3.03 -5.75 -3.75
CA ARG A 72 -1.64 -6.15 -3.91
C ARG A 72 -1.37 -7.55 -3.34
N ALA A 73 -1.88 -7.84 -2.14
CA ALA A 73 -1.73 -9.16 -1.53
C ALA A 73 -2.40 -10.27 -2.37
N GLU A 74 -3.61 -10.02 -2.89
CA GLU A 74 -4.29 -10.94 -3.80
C GLU A 74 -3.48 -11.22 -5.07
N VAL A 75 -2.95 -10.17 -5.71
CA VAL A 75 -2.13 -10.30 -6.93
C VAL A 75 -0.88 -11.11 -6.64
N LEU A 76 -0.15 -10.81 -5.56
CA LEU A 76 1.06 -11.53 -5.19
C LEU A 76 0.78 -13.01 -4.84
N ALA A 77 -0.35 -13.30 -4.19
CA ALA A 77 -0.78 -14.67 -3.92
C ALA A 77 -1.10 -15.44 -5.21
N GLU A 78 -1.78 -14.82 -6.17
CA GLU A 78 -2.09 -15.46 -7.45
C GLU A 78 -0.82 -15.69 -8.30
N VAL A 79 0.13 -14.74 -8.28
CA VAL A 79 1.46 -14.92 -8.87
C VAL A 79 2.15 -16.13 -8.25
N TYR A 80 2.13 -16.26 -6.91
CA TYR A 80 2.74 -17.37 -6.19
C TYR A 80 2.11 -18.74 -6.53
N GLU A 81 0.79 -18.78 -6.67
CA GLU A 81 0.06 -20.00 -7.04
C GLU A 81 0.43 -20.47 -8.45
N ARG A 82 0.34 -19.58 -9.44
CA ARG A 82 0.69 -19.85 -10.84
C ARG A 82 2.16 -20.25 -10.99
N PHE A 83 3.03 -19.54 -10.28
CA PHE A 83 4.45 -19.86 -10.16
C PHE A 83 4.69 -21.29 -9.65
N SER A 84 3.97 -21.71 -8.60
CA SER A 84 4.16 -23.03 -8.00
C SER A 84 3.75 -24.15 -8.96
N SER A 85 2.73 -23.91 -9.80
CA SER A 85 2.34 -24.82 -10.88
C SER A 85 3.50 -25.05 -11.87
N ILE A 86 4.16 -23.97 -12.32
CA ILE A 86 5.30 -24.06 -13.25
C ILE A 86 6.44 -24.86 -12.62
N LEU A 87 6.77 -24.63 -11.35
CA LEU A 87 7.81 -25.38 -10.64
C LEU A 87 7.51 -26.89 -10.67
N VAL A 88 6.30 -27.28 -10.29
CA VAL A 88 5.88 -28.68 -10.22
C VAL A 88 5.93 -29.35 -11.60
N ILE A 89 5.48 -28.66 -12.65
CA ILE A 89 5.53 -29.18 -14.02
C ILE A 89 6.98 -29.34 -14.46
N THR A 90 7.83 -28.35 -14.22
CA THR A 90 9.23 -28.38 -14.66
C THR A 90 10.06 -29.40 -13.87
N GLU A 91 9.75 -29.62 -12.60
CA GLU A 91 10.32 -30.70 -11.79
C GLU A 91 9.89 -32.08 -12.30
N SER A 92 8.61 -32.25 -12.68
CA SER A 92 8.08 -33.52 -13.21
C SER A 92 8.77 -33.97 -14.50
N TYR A 93 9.32 -33.03 -15.27
CA TYR A 93 10.09 -33.33 -16.47
C TYR A 93 11.39 -34.10 -16.17
N VAL A 94 12.05 -33.78 -15.05
CA VAL A 94 13.35 -34.33 -14.66
C VAL A 94 13.23 -35.45 -13.63
N VAL A 95 12.25 -35.33 -12.74
CA VAL A 95 12.01 -36.25 -11.62
C VAL A 95 10.63 -36.89 -11.77
N PRO A 96 10.53 -38.22 -11.84
CA PRO A 96 9.24 -38.88 -11.89
C PRO A 96 8.49 -38.66 -10.57
N GLN A 97 7.26 -38.15 -10.65
CA GLN A 97 6.41 -37.92 -9.48
C GLN A 97 5.77 -39.21 -8.95
N PHE A 98 5.60 -40.22 -9.81
CA PHE A 98 4.99 -41.51 -9.47
C PHE A 98 5.77 -42.66 -10.10
N ILE A 99 5.57 -43.88 -9.59
CA ILE A 99 6.23 -45.11 -10.09
C ILE A 99 5.99 -45.33 -11.61
N HIS A 100 4.90 -44.76 -12.15
CA HIS A 100 4.50 -44.90 -13.55
C HIS A 100 4.60 -43.59 -14.36
N SER A 101 5.14 -42.50 -13.81
CA SER A 101 5.29 -41.25 -14.57
C SER A 101 6.54 -41.29 -15.44
N GLU A 102 6.39 -40.96 -16.73
CA GLU A 102 7.52 -40.85 -17.65
C GLU A 102 8.19 -39.47 -17.53
N THR A 103 9.51 -39.46 -17.49
CA THR A 103 10.33 -38.22 -17.59
C THR A 103 10.70 -37.95 -19.05
N LYS A 104 11.17 -36.72 -19.34
CA LYS A 104 11.62 -36.29 -20.69
C LYS A 104 10.51 -36.13 -21.73
N ASP A 105 9.27 -36.01 -21.29
CA ASP A 105 8.17 -35.72 -22.18
C ASP A 105 8.21 -34.25 -22.64
N GLY A 106 8.29 -34.03 -23.97
CA GLY A 106 8.29 -32.70 -24.56
C GLY A 106 6.97 -31.95 -24.36
N GLU A 107 5.85 -32.68 -24.20
CA GLU A 107 4.54 -32.06 -23.92
C GLU A 107 4.53 -31.39 -22.54
N THR A 108 5.24 -31.96 -21.56
CA THR A 108 5.43 -31.38 -20.23
C THR A 108 6.14 -30.02 -20.27
N ILE A 109 7.18 -29.87 -21.10
CA ILE A 109 7.86 -28.57 -21.27
C ILE A 109 6.99 -27.58 -22.04
N LEU A 110 6.29 -28.03 -23.08
CA LEU A 110 5.34 -27.17 -23.80
C LEU A 110 4.25 -26.63 -22.85
N ARG A 111 3.75 -27.48 -21.95
CA ARG A 111 2.81 -27.09 -20.89
C ARG A 111 3.41 -26.07 -19.93
N ALA A 112 4.65 -26.29 -19.47
CA ALA A 112 5.35 -25.33 -18.61
C ALA A 112 5.51 -23.96 -19.29
N THR A 113 5.86 -23.92 -20.57
CA THR A 113 5.98 -22.68 -21.35
C THR A 113 4.64 -21.95 -21.48
N LYS A 114 3.54 -22.69 -21.68
CA LYS A 114 2.21 -22.09 -21.74
C LYS A 114 1.79 -21.48 -20.41
N GLU A 115 1.98 -22.21 -19.30
CA GLU A 115 1.71 -21.69 -17.95
C GLU A 115 2.59 -20.48 -17.63
N PHE A 116 3.84 -20.48 -18.11
CA PHE A 116 4.72 -19.33 -18.02
C PHE A 116 4.20 -18.12 -18.81
N GLU A 117 3.73 -18.30 -20.05
CA GLU A 117 3.15 -17.20 -20.85
C GLU A 117 1.93 -16.58 -20.16
N ASP A 118 1.08 -17.41 -19.57
CA ASP A 118 -0.09 -16.96 -18.83
C ASP A 118 0.32 -16.20 -17.56
N LEU A 119 1.33 -16.68 -16.82
CA LEU A 119 1.91 -15.97 -15.68
C LEU A 119 2.52 -14.63 -16.11
N TYR A 120 3.32 -14.61 -17.17
CA TYR A 120 3.96 -13.41 -17.68
C TYR A 120 2.92 -12.36 -18.08
N ARG A 121 1.87 -12.77 -18.81
CA ARG A 121 0.75 -11.89 -19.17
C ARG A 121 0.03 -11.36 -17.95
N TYR A 122 -0.23 -12.22 -16.96
CA TYR A 122 -0.86 -11.82 -15.70
C TYR A 122 -0.03 -10.74 -15.00
N CYS A 123 1.28 -10.96 -14.82
CA CYS A 123 2.18 -10.00 -14.20
C CYS A 123 2.24 -8.67 -14.99
N MET A 124 2.32 -8.72 -16.32
CA MET A 124 2.29 -7.51 -17.14
C MET A 124 1.01 -6.69 -16.94
N CYS A 125 -0.15 -7.35 -16.92
CA CYS A 125 -1.45 -6.70 -16.70
C CYS A 125 -1.62 -6.16 -15.28
N LYS A 126 -0.93 -6.73 -14.29
CA LYS A 126 -1.01 -6.36 -12.87
C LYS A 126 0.23 -5.63 -12.37
N SER A 127 1.04 -5.11 -13.29
CA SER A 127 2.32 -4.47 -12.97
C SER A 127 2.23 -3.33 -11.96
N ILE A 128 1.10 -2.61 -11.94
CA ILE A 128 0.84 -1.51 -11.00
C ILE A 128 0.84 -1.94 -9.52
N TYR A 129 0.64 -3.24 -9.26
CA TYR A 129 0.55 -3.79 -7.91
C TYR A 129 1.90 -4.32 -7.39
N PHE A 130 2.92 -4.38 -8.24
CA PHE A 130 4.28 -4.71 -7.79
C PHE A 130 4.98 -3.47 -7.26
N SER A 131 5.98 -3.66 -6.40
CA SER A 131 6.81 -2.54 -5.96
C SER A 131 7.68 -2.00 -7.09
N ASP A 132 8.02 -0.71 -7.04
CA ASP A 132 8.97 -0.10 -8.01
C ASP A 132 10.35 -0.75 -8.00
N ARG A 133 10.69 -1.46 -6.91
CA ARG A 133 11.95 -2.18 -6.74
C ARG A 133 11.83 -3.66 -7.11
N SER A 134 10.65 -4.11 -7.53
CA SER A 134 10.37 -5.50 -7.79
C SER A 134 11.28 -6.06 -8.88
N GLN A 135 11.87 -7.23 -8.62
CA GLN A 135 12.66 -8.01 -9.55
C GLN A 135 11.85 -9.16 -10.17
N ILE A 136 10.56 -9.29 -9.87
CA ILE A 136 9.69 -10.34 -10.42
C ILE A 136 9.76 -10.38 -11.96
N MET A 137 9.65 -9.21 -12.62
CA MET A 137 9.71 -9.15 -14.09
C MET A 137 11.08 -9.55 -14.65
N THR A 138 12.16 -9.17 -13.96
CA THR A 138 13.53 -9.57 -14.32
C THR A 138 13.69 -11.09 -14.19
N ALA A 139 13.24 -11.66 -13.07
CA ALA A 139 13.32 -13.09 -12.80
C ALA A 139 12.45 -13.92 -13.75
N LEU A 140 11.29 -13.40 -14.17
CA LEU A 140 10.47 -14.00 -15.22
C LEU A 140 11.20 -14.01 -16.57
N GLY A 141 11.94 -12.94 -16.90
CA GLY A 141 12.78 -12.90 -18.10
C GLY A 141 13.91 -13.94 -18.07
N GLU A 142 14.58 -14.10 -16.92
CA GLU A 142 15.57 -15.17 -16.72
C GLU A 142 14.95 -16.56 -16.91
N LEU A 143 13.78 -16.79 -16.29
CA LEU A 143 13.03 -18.04 -16.38
C LEU A 143 12.63 -18.36 -17.83
N GLN A 144 12.17 -17.37 -18.59
CA GLN A 144 11.85 -17.52 -20.01
C GLN A 144 13.09 -17.97 -20.81
N GLY A 145 14.23 -17.34 -20.55
CA GLY A 145 15.50 -17.70 -21.16
C GLY A 145 15.88 -19.16 -20.89
N SER A 146 15.73 -19.61 -19.64
CA SER A 146 16.02 -20.99 -19.24
C SER A 146 15.03 -22.00 -19.81
N LEU A 147 13.73 -21.69 -19.87
CA LEU A 147 12.72 -22.55 -20.50
C LEU A 147 12.96 -22.69 -22.01
N ASN A 148 13.31 -21.59 -22.68
CA ASN A 148 13.68 -21.62 -24.09
C ASN A 148 14.97 -22.41 -24.31
N HIS A 149 15.96 -22.30 -23.43
CA HIS A 149 17.17 -23.10 -23.50
C HIS A 149 16.85 -24.59 -23.34
N LEU A 150 15.97 -24.94 -22.40
CA LEU A 150 15.52 -26.32 -22.18
C LEU A 150 14.78 -26.90 -23.40
N LEU A 151 13.92 -26.11 -24.04
CA LEU A 151 13.22 -26.48 -25.28
C LEU A 151 14.15 -26.74 -26.46
N ASN A 152 15.28 -26.01 -26.53
CA ASN A 152 16.21 -26.08 -27.64
C ASN A 152 17.36 -27.07 -27.43
N ILE A 153 17.45 -27.71 -26.26
CA ILE A 153 18.44 -28.76 -26.01
C ILE A 153 18.01 -30.06 -26.75
N GLY A 154 18.44 -30.16 -28.01
CA GLY A 154 18.63 -31.40 -28.79
C GLY A 154 17.50 -32.44 -28.77
N ASP A 155 17.81 -33.66 -29.23
CA ASP A 155 16.92 -34.81 -29.06
C ASP A 155 16.98 -35.27 -27.58
N PRO A 156 15.87 -35.31 -26.83
CA PRO A 156 15.82 -35.82 -25.44
C PRO A 156 16.37 -37.23 -25.26
N ARG A 157 16.49 -38.00 -26.36
CA ARG A 157 17.00 -39.37 -26.39
C ARG A 157 18.51 -39.45 -26.63
N ALA A 158 19.17 -38.34 -26.98
CA ALA A 158 20.61 -38.32 -27.19
C ALA A 158 21.39 -38.46 -25.87
N VAL A 159 22.54 -39.13 -25.93
CA VAL A 159 23.40 -39.37 -24.76
C VAL A 159 23.97 -38.04 -24.26
N GLY A 160 23.85 -37.77 -22.95
CA GLY A 160 24.34 -36.54 -22.30
C GLY A 160 23.36 -35.35 -22.34
N VAL A 161 22.33 -35.38 -23.19
CA VAL A 161 21.30 -34.35 -23.25
C VAL A 161 20.49 -34.28 -21.96
N TRP A 162 20.19 -35.43 -21.36
CA TRP A 162 19.44 -35.47 -20.10
C TRP A 162 20.18 -34.81 -18.94
N GLN A 163 21.49 -35.02 -18.81
CA GLN A 163 22.29 -34.34 -17.77
C GLN A 163 22.24 -32.83 -17.97
N ALA A 164 22.37 -32.34 -19.21
CA ALA A 164 22.28 -30.93 -19.51
C ALA A 164 20.88 -30.35 -19.20
N GLN A 165 19.82 -31.07 -19.53
CA GLN A 165 18.44 -30.69 -19.20
C GLN A 165 18.21 -30.62 -17.68
N ALA A 166 18.66 -31.64 -16.95
CA ALA A 166 18.58 -31.66 -15.49
C ALA A 166 19.38 -30.53 -14.84
N GLU A 167 20.55 -30.18 -15.40
CA GLU A 167 21.35 -29.04 -14.95
C GLU A 167 20.66 -27.71 -15.20
N ILE A 168 19.97 -27.50 -16.34
CA ILE A 168 19.17 -26.28 -16.58
C ILE A 168 18.08 -26.16 -15.53
N VAL A 169 17.31 -27.23 -15.29
CA VAL A 169 16.22 -27.20 -14.31
C VAL A 169 16.75 -26.89 -12.92
N ARG A 170 17.85 -27.54 -12.50
CA ARG A 170 18.42 -27.38 -11.16
C ARG A 170 19.16 -26.07 -10.96
N LEU A 171 19.93 -25.60 -11.94
CA LEU A 171 20.87 -24.48 -11.80
C LEU A 171 20.33 -23.15 -12.35
N GLN A 172 19.31 -23.19 -13.20
CA GLN A 172 18.75 -21.97 -13.80
C GLN A 172 17.29 -21.77 -13.43
N ILE A 173 16.43 -22.76 -13.73
CA ILE A 173 14.99 -22.65 -13.49
C ILE A 173 14.69 -22.58 -12.00
N THR A 174 15.15 -23.55 -11.20
CA THR A 174 14.88 -23.59 -9.76
C THR A 174 15.36 -22.33 -9.02
N PRO A 175 16.56 -21.79 -9.28
CA PRO A 175 17.00 -20.55 -8.64
C PRO A 175 16.21 -19.30 -9.08
N SER A 176 15.94 -19.13 -10.37
CA SER A 176 15.08 -18.02 -10.84
C SER A 176 13.70 -18.11 -10.22
N LEU A 177 13.20 -19.35 -10.05
CA LEU A 177 11.94 -19.57 -9.39
C LEU A 177 12.01 -19.19 -7.88
N TYR A 178 13.07 -19.60 -7.19
CA TYR A 178 13.29 -19.25 -5.79
C TYR A 178 13.39 -17.73 -5.55
N LYS A 179 14.00 -16.98 -6.48
CA LYS A 179 14.05 -15.50 -6.42
C LYS A 179 12.63 -14.90 -6.38
N ILE A 180 11.75 -15.33 -7.29
CA ILE A 180 10.35 -14.87 -7.35
C ILE A 180 9.63 -15.18 -6.03
N ARG A 181 9.76 -16.42 -5.53
CA ARG A 181 9.17 -16.83 -4.26
C ARG A 181 9.66 -16.00 -3.06
N LYS A 182 10.98 -15.78 -2.98
CA LYS A 182 11.58 -15.01 -1.89
C LYS A 182 11.05 -13.57 -1.89
N GLU A 183 11.01 -12.96 -3.05
CA GLU A 183 10.53 -11.58 -3.21
C GLU A 183 9.05 -11.46 -2.84
N ILE A 184 8.19 -12.37 -3.30
CA ILE A 184 6.76 -12.37 -2.91
C ILE A 184 6.61 -12.48 -1.38
N ARG A 185 7.41 -13.31 -0.72
CA ARG A 185 7.38 -13.45 0.75
C ARG A 185 7.83 -12.18 1.46
N GLU A 186 8.86 -11.52 0.94
CA GLU A 186 9.34 -10.23 1.45
C GLU A 186 8.27 -9.13 1.26
N GLU A 187 7.65 -9.06 0.08
CA GLU A 187 6.59 -8.08 -0.20
C GLU A 187 5.32 -8.30 0.65
N LEU A 188 4.99 -9.56 0.96
CA LEU A 188 3.88 -9.91 1.83
C LEU A 188 4.23 -9.85 3.33
N ASN A 189 5.45 -9.43 3.70
CA ASN A 189 5.96 -9.43 5.07
C ASN A 189 5.83 -10.80 5.79
N LEU A 190 5.90 -11.90 5.04
CA LEU A 190 5.80 -13.26 5.58
C LEU A 190 7.13 -13.75 6.20
N VAL A 191 8.13 -12.88 6.32
CA VAL A 191 9.51 -13.18 6.75
C VAL A 191 9.60 -13.57 8.23
N GLN A 192 8.55 -13.41 9.04
CA GLN A 192 8.58 -13.69 10.49
C GLN A 192 8.22 -15.13 10.91
N LEU A 193 8.14 -16.10 10.00
CA LEU A 193 7.83 -17.49 10.38
C LEU A 193 8.85 -18.46 9.76
N GLU A 194 10.06 -18.45 10.29
CA GLU A 194 10.88 -19.66 10.38
C GLU A 194 10.87 -20.13 11.85
N PRO A 195 10.63 -21.42 12.15
CA PRO A 195 10.91 -21.98 13.47
C PRO A 195 12.42 -22.01 13.77
#